data_AF-A0A9X0PKY6-F1
#
_entry.id   AF-A0A9X0PKY6-F1
#
_cell.length_a   1.000
_cell.length_b   1.000
_cell.length_c   1.000
_cell.angle_alpha   90.00
_cell.angle_beta   90.00
_cell.angle_gamma   90.00
#
_symmetry.space_group_name_H-M   'P 1'
#
loop_
_entity.id
_entity.type
_entity.pdbx_description
1 polymer ?
#
loop_
_entity_poly.entity_id
_entity_poly.type
_entity_poly.pdbx_seq_one_letter_code
_entity_poly.pdbx_strand_id
1 'polypeptide(L)' 'MITRITRQKNAEQRLGMALRQMNDAIKEIHKTGLDVEVSTLQMMTSRGPLTQVDIKTFRAEGAPPVLKVVGD' A
#
# COMPACT_ATOMS: atom_id res chain seq x y z
N MET A 1 -17.76 3.69 25.29
CA MET A 1 -16.37 3.17 25.36
C MET A 1 -16.20 1.91 24.52
N ILE A 2 -17.06 0.90 24.68
CA ILE A 2 -17.06 -0.37 23.94
C ILE A 2 -17.04 -0.18 22.41
N THR A 3 -17.85 0.72 21.87
CA THR A 3 -17.94 1.00 20.41
C THR A 3 -16.66 1.58 19.79
N ARG A 4 -15.83 2.30 20.55
CA ARG A 4 -14.55 2.82 20.05
C ARG A 4 -13.50 1.71 19.95
N ILE A 5 -13.45 0.85 20.97
CA ILE A 5 -12.55 -0.32 21.02
C ILE A 5 -12.88 -1.30 19.87
N THR A 6 -14.17 -1.57 19.63
CA THR A 6 -14.60 -2.43 18.51
C THR A 6 -14.24 -1.82 17.15
N ARG A 7 -14.39 -0.50 16.97
CA ARG A 7 -13.99 0.18 15.72
C ARG A 7 -12.50 0.12 15.47
N GLN A 8 -11.68 0.32 16.52
CA GLN A 8 -10.23 0.23 16.41
C GLN A 8 -9.80 -1.19 16.02
N LYS A 9 -10.30 -2.21 16.72
CA LYS A 9 -9.99 -3.61 16.42
C LYS A 9 -10.37 -3.99 14.99
N ASN A 10 -11.53 -3.56 14.51
CA ASN A 10 -11.95 -3.81 13.13
C ASN A 10 -11.06 -3.09 12.11
N ALA A 11 -10.60 -1.86 12.41
CA ALA A 11 -9.70 -1.11 11.55
C ALA A 11 -8.32 -1.79 11.45
N GLU A 12 -7.78 -2.24 12.59
CA GLU A 12 -6.51 -2.98 12.65
C GLU A 12 -6.59 -4.31 11.90
N GLN A 13 -7.70 -5.06 12.06
CA GLN A 13 -7.92 -6.30 11.32
C GLN A 13 -8.01 -6.04 9.81
N ARG A 14 -8.75 -5.00 9.39
CA ARG A 14 -8.86 -4.63 7.97
C ARG A 14 -7.50 -4.26 7.39
N LEU A 15 -6.69 -3.49 8.12
CA LEU A 15 -5.33 -3.16 7.71
C LEU A 15 -4.46 -4.41 7.59
N GLY A 16 -4.51 -5.31 8.58
CA GLY A 16 -3.76 -6.57 8.55
C GLY A 16 -4.12 -7.45 7.35
N MET A 17 -5.40 -7.50 6.96
CA MET A 17 -5.84 -8.22 5.76
C MET A 17 -5.32 -7.56 4.47
N ALA A 18 -5.40 -6.24 4.38
CA ALA A 18 -4.90 -5.49 3.22
C ALA A 18 -3.39 -5.68 3.03
N LEU A 19 -2.61 -5.66 4.11
CA LEU A 19 -1.17 -5.92 4.06
C LEU A 19 -0.83 -7.33 3.57
N ARG A 20 -1.61 -8.34 3.96
CA ARG A 20 -1.42 -9.71 3.44
C ARG A 20 -1.69 -9.77 1.94
N GLN A 21 -2.82 -9.22 1.50
CA GLN A 21 -3.16 -9.17 0.07
C GLN A 21 -2.11 -8.41 -0.75
N MET A 22 -1.61 -7.29 -0.22
CA MET A 22 -0.53 -6.53 -0.85
C MET A 22 0.75 -7.37 -0.98
N ASN A 23 1.16 -8.07 0.09
CA ASN A 23 2.35 -8.93 0.05
C ASN A 23 2.20 -10.06 -0.96
N ASP A 24 1.01 -10.66 -1.07
CA ASP A 24 0.77 -11.71 -2.05
C ASP A 24 0.78 -11.15 -3.49
N ALA A 25 0.22 -9.96 -3.71
CA ALA A 25 0.30 -9.26 -5.00
C ALA A 25 1.74 -8.93 -5.40
N ILE A 26 2.57 -8.46 -4.46
CA ILE A 26 3.99 -8.19 -4.70
C ILE A 26 4.73 -9.47 -5.11
N LYS A 27 4.47 -10.60 -4.46
CA LYS A 27 5.05 -11.90 -4.84
C LYS A 27 4.66 -12.30 -6.26
N GLU A 28 3.39 -12.14 -6.65
CA GLU A 28 2.95 -12.46 -8.01
C GLU A 28 3.61 -11.55 -9.05
N ILE A 29 3.73 -10.25 -8.77
CA ILE A 29 4.44 -9.30 -9.64
C ILE A 29 5.91 -9.70 -9.80
N HIS A 30 6.57 -10.12 -8.71
CA HIS A 30 7.96 -10.53 -8.76
C HIS A 30 8.20 -11.74 -9.69
N LYS A 31 7.25 -12.68 -9.76
CA LYS A 31 7.33 -13.81 -10.71
C LYS A 31 7.33 -13.39 -12.18
N THR A 32 6.87 -12.17 -12.48
CA THR A 32 6.89 -11.61 -13.85
C THR A 32 8.23 -10.97 -14.23
N GLY A 33 9.21 -10.96 -13.32
CA GLY A 33 10.49 -10.27 -13.50
C GLY A 33 10.41 -8.75 -13.28
N LEU A 34 9.33 -8.28 -12.65
CA LEU A 34 9.17 -6.90 -12.21
C LEU A 34 9.57 -6.77 -10.74
N ASP A 35 10.26 -5.68 -10.43
CA ASP A 35 10.52 -5.23 -9.07
C ASP A 35 9.43 -4.23 -8.64
N VAL A 36 9.26 -4.09 -7.32
CA VAL A 36 8.29 -3.19 -6.72
C VAL A 36 9.01 -2.17 -5.86
N GLU A 37 8.79 -0.89 -6.16
CA GLU A 37 9.22 0.23 -5.33
C GLU A 37 8.04 0.68 -4.45
N VAL A 38 8.29 0.78 -3.14
CA VAL A 38 7.32 1.30 -2.17
C VAL A 38 7.85 2.62 -1.62
N SER A 39 7.10 3.68 -1.85
CA SER A 39 7.36 5.02 -1.34
C SER A 39 6.27 5.43 -0.35
N THR A 40 6.61 6.33 0.56
CA THR A 40 5.61 6.97 1.43
C THR A 40 5.39 8.40 0.99
N LEU A 41 4.14 8.79 0.87
CA LEU A 41 3.71 10.16 0.62
C LEU A 41 2.99 10.68 1.85
N GLN A 42 3.01 12.00 2.03
CA GLN A 42 2.26 12.64 3.08
C GLN A 42 1.04 13.35 2.46
N MET A 43 -0.16 12.92 2.85
CA MET A 43 -1.41 13.54 2.44
C MET A 43 -1.95 14.41 3.57
N MET A 44 -2.23 15.68 3.30
CA MET A 44 -2.79 16.58 4.30
C MET A 44 -4.30 16.34 4.46
N THR A 45 -4.74 16.10 5.69
CA THR A 45 -6.16 15.96 6.03
C THR A 45 -6.58 16.99 7.08
N SER A 46 -7.88 17.16 7.29
CA SER A 46 -8.41 18.01 8.37
C SER A 46 -8.00 17.56 9.78
N ARG A 47 -7.44 16.34 9.94
CA ARG A 47 -6.92 15.79 11.20
C ARG A 47 -5.39 15.77 11.27
N GLY A 48 -4.70 16.39 10.32
CA GLY A 48 -3.24 16.41 10.22
C GLY A 48 -2.70 15.54 9.07
N PRO A 49 -1.37 15.38 9.00
CA PRO A 49 -0.73 14.58 7.95
C PRO A 49 -1.09 13.09 8.10
N LEU A 50 -1.53 12.48 7.00
CA LEU A 50 -1.77 11.06 6.86
C LEU A 50 -0.69 10.45 5.96
N THR A 51 -0.08 9.35 6.39
CA THR A 51 0.84 8.58 5.54
C THR A 51 0.05 7.83 4.48
N GLN A 52 0.37 8.09 3.22
CA GLN A 52 -0.10 7.36 2.05
C GLN A 52 1.03 6.47 1.52
N VAL A 53 0.69 5.29 1.04
CA VAL A 53 1.63 4.37 0.40
C VAL A 53 1.50 4.55 -1.12
N ASP A 54 2.63 4.81 -1.78
CA ASP A 54 2.76 4.85 -3.24
C ASP A 54 3.52 3.60 -3.69
N ILE A 55 2.98 2.88 -4.67
CA ILE A 55 3.53 1.62 -5.16
C ILE A 55 3.74 1.73 -6.66
N LYS A 56 4.97 1.44 -7.09
CA LYS A 56 5.37 1.42 -8.50
C LYS A 56 6.02 0.09 -8.83
N THR A 57 5.79 -0.42 -10.03
CA THR A 57 6.49 -1.60 -10.54
C THR A 57 7.44 -1.20 -11.64
N PHE A 58 8.66 -1.73 -11.66
CA PHE A 58 9.68 -1.41 -12.66
C PHE A 58 10.42 -2.69 -13.08
N ARG A 59 11.13 -2.68 -14.20
CA ARG A 59 12.05 -3.79 -14.54
C ARG A 59 13.45 -3.46 -14.03
N ALA A 60 14.15 -4.47 -13.51
CA ALA A 60 15.54 -4.35 -13.04
C ALA A 60 16.49 -3.74 -14.09
N GLU A 61 16.21 -3.90 -15.39
CA GLU A 61 17.01 -3.34 -16.50
C GLU A 61 16.80 -1.82 -16.73
N GLY A 62 16.21 -1.10 -15.78
CA GLY A 62 15.99 0.35 -15.89
C GLY A 62 14.83 0.74 -16.81
N ALA A 63 13.94 -0.21 -17.13
CA ALA A 63 12.76 0.10 -17.93
C ALA A 63 11.74 0.92 -17.11
N PRO A 64 11.02 1.86 -17.74
CA PRO A 64 10.04 2.70 -17.07
C PRO A 64 8.94 1.89 -16.38
N PRO A 65 8.33 2.43 -15.31
CA PRO A 65 7.42 1.67 -14.48
C PRO A 65 6.15 1.23 -15.23
N VAL A 66 5.76 -0.03 -15.05
CA VAL A 66 4.63 -0.65 -15.77
C VAL A 66 3.31 -0.37 -15.06
N LEU A 67 3.32 -0.22 -13.73
CA LEU A 67 2.13 0.04 -12.92
C LEU A 67 2.42 1.20 -11.96
N LYS A 68 1.59 2.25 -12.01
CA LYS A 68 1.59 3.38 -11.07
C LYS A 68 0.25 3.38 -10.34
N VAL A 69 0.27 3.33 -9.01
CA VAL A 69 -0.93 3.59 -8.20
C VAL A 69 -0.76 4.94 -7.54
N VAL A 70 -1.30 5.99 -8.17
CA VAL A 70 -1.47 7.31 -7.55
C VAL A 70 -2.95 7.67 -7.64
N GLY A 71 -3.63 7.62 -6.50
CA GLY A 71 -4.95 8.18 -6.21
C GLY A 71 -5.93 8.36 -7.37
N ASP A 72 -6.76 7.35 -7.63
CA ASP A 72 -8.20 7.60 -7.77
C ASP A 72 -8.79 7.84 -6.36
#